data_AF-A0AAN6S7Y0-F1
#
_entry.id   AF-A0AAN6S7Y0-F1
#
_cell.length_a   1.000
_cell.length_b   1.000
_cell.length_c   1.000
_cell.angle_alpha   90.00
_cell.angle_beta   90.00
_cell.angle_gamma   90.00
#
_symmetry.space_group_name_H-M   'P 1'
#
loop_
_entity.id
_entity.type
_entity.pdbx_description
1 polymer ?
#
loop_
_entity_poly.entity_id
_entity_poly.type
_entity_poly.pdbx_seq_one_letter_code
_entity_poly.pdbx_strand_id
1 'polypeptide(L)'
;MAFNTTKTLWNLDAQPLPGTEVRDPVFVTVWLFACIIFAAILYRFLDRKENPTWTEFRTIMLGTSFLAFWYLIAVIDRWIHYDLRSVVYGYILLAPVWESSRVTSTVLLLWGTYTVVWKELENRFTPREQGRWWFAARVALFVVSLMSIFYVALYIALSVVWMEFFSLNVIADIASKRTAFEIAMTAFFFAFGLLTLVEATYALIIRAVTVHGHIEATRLTLWLAAFFLFVRSCAEFGIILHVYTTDATRQSTKLTTDITYGLLTFLYLITMCWMARVAASSFDSGGRQAQLVASDIRHHILSSLHHVTNGARRQAPAFETMLQDVETNIDRVLSNGPLSGTLQMRHEHKRSAATDCINQLRTEFGALDPKHIQDRSSSRTAS
;
A
#
# COMPACT_ATOMS: atom_id res chain seq x y z
N MET A 1 -54.56 -5.85 34.32
CA MET A 1 -53.83 -6.63 33.29
C MET A 1 -52.41 -6.09 33.23
N ALA A 2 -51.46 -6.77 33.88
CA ALA A 2 -50.05 -6.47 33.66
C ALA A 2 -49.72 -6.94 32.26
N PHE A 3 -49.37 -6.01 31.35
CA PHE A 3 -48.73 -6.40 30.10
C PHE A 3 -47.47 -7.16 30.50
N ASN A 4 -47.39 -8.44 30.17
CA ASN A 4 -46.13 -9.18 30.19
C ASN A 4 -45.22 -8.48 29.17
N THR A 5 -44.48 -7.47 29.62
CA THR A 5 -43.37 -6.90 28.88
C THR A 5 -42.40 -8.05 28.66
N THR A 6 -42.38 -8.57 27.44
CA THR A 6 -41.34 -9.49 26.97
C THR A 6 -40.00 -8.90 27.37
N LYS A 7 -39.27 -9.60 28.25
CA LYS A 7 -37.94 -9.17 28.70
C LYS A 7 -36.99 -9.26 27.51
N THR A 8 -36.80 -8.16 26.80
CA THR A 8 -35.72 -7.98 25.83
C THR A 8 -34.43 -7.64 26.58
N LEU A 9 -33.26 -7.84 25.96
CA LEU A 9 -31.97 -7.44 26.54
C LEU A 9 -31.92 -5.95 26.90
N TRP A 10 -32.75 -5.12 26.25
CA TRP A 10 -32.91 -3.69 26.54
C TRP A 10 -33.36 -3.39 27.97
N ASN A 11 -34.18 -4.27 28.55
CA ASN A 11 -34.83 -4.06 29.83
C ASN A 11 -34.12 -4.79 30.98
N LEU A 12 -32.96 -5.40 30.72
CA LEU A 12 -32.14 -5.98 31.77
C LEU A 12 -31.33 -4.90 32.48
N ASP A 13 -31.23 -5.03 33.80
CA ASP A 13 -30.35 -4.19 34.61
C ASP A 13 -28.91 -4.29 34.12
N ALA A 14 -28.17 -3.20 34.27
CA ALA A 14 -26.76 -3.15 33.91
C ALA A 14 -25.99 -4.23 34.68
N GLN A 15 -25.29 -5.11 33.96
CA GLN A 15 -24.47 -6.17 34.55
C GLN A 15 -22.99 -5.83 34.39
N PRO A 16 -22.13 -6.18 35.37
CA PRO A 16 -20.69 -6.06 35.19
C PRO A 16 -20.23 -6.96 34.04
N LEU A 17 -19.37 -6.41 33.18
CA LEU A 17 -18.78 -7.18 32.08
C LEU A 17 -17.77 -8.20 32.61
N PRO A 18 -17.53 -9.31 31.89
CA PRO A 18 -16.48 -10.25 32.23
C PRO A 18 -15.13 -9.51 32.23
N GLY A 19 -14.40 -9.61 33.35
CA GLY A 19 -13.12 -8.93 33.52
C GLY A 19 -12.08 -9.37 32.50
N THR A 20 -11.23 -8.42 32.11
CA THR A 20 -10.04 -8.67 31.27
C THR A 20 -8.77 -8.32 32.02
N GLU A 21 -7.66 -8.97 31.69
CA GLU A 21 -6.35 -8.61 32.24
C GLU A 21 -5.97 -7.18 31.82
N VAL A 22 -5.19 -6.47 32.66
CA VAL A 22 -4.66 -5.11 32.40
C VAL A 22 -3.91 -5.01 31.06
N ARG A 23 -3.31 -6.12 30.62
CA ARG A 23 -2.45 -6.15 29.43
C ARG A 23 -3.23 -5.83 28.16
N ASP A 24 -4.47 -6.31 28.04
CA ASP A 24 -5.34 -6.12 26.88
C ASP A 24 -5.55 -4.63 26.53
N PRO A 25 -6.11 -3.78 27.43
CA PRO A 25 -6.34 -2.37 27.11
C PRO A 25 -5.05 -1.60 26.83
N VAL A 26 -3.93 -1.95 27.48
CA VAL A 26 -2.64 -1.29 27.27
C VAL A 26 -2.13 -1.52 25.84
N PHE A 27 -2.15 -2.76 25.34
CA PHE A 27 -1.69 -3.04 23.98
C PHE A 27 -2.54 -2.32 22.92
N VAL A 28 -3.86 -2.39 23.04
CA VAL A 28 -4.78 -1.71 22.11
C VAL A 28 -4.56 -0.19 22.13
N THR A 29 -4.25 0.39 23.31
CA THR A 29 -3.92 1.82 23.45
C THR A 29 -2.63 2.20 22.73
N VAL A 30 -1.59 1.37 22.82
CA VAL A 30 -0.33 1.59 22.07
C VAL A 30 -0.60 1.62 20.56
N TRP A 31 -1.40 0.68 20.05
CA TRP A 31 -1.74 0.62 18.63
C TRP A 31 -2.59 1.79 18.15
N LEU A 32 -3.49 2.30 19.01
CA LEU A 32 -4.25 3.53 18.74
C LEU A 32 -3.31 4.71 18.47
N PHE A 33 -2.38 4.97 19.41
CA PHE A 33 -1.44 6.08 19.27
C PHE A 33 -0.57 5.95 18.02
N ALA A 34 -0.09 4.73 17.74
CA ALA A 34 0.66 4.47 16.52
C ALA A 34 -0.14 4.80 15.26
N CYS A 35 -1.40 4.35 15.17
CA CYS A 35 -2.26 4.64 14.01
C CYS A 35 -2.53 6.14 13.84
N ILE A 36 -2.79 6.87 14.93
CA ILE A 36 -2.98 8.34 14.89
C ILE A 36 -1.72 9.04 14.39
N ILE A 37 -0.55 8.66 14.90
CA ILE A 37 0.74 9.24 14.49
C ILE A 37 0.97 9.01 12.99
N PHE A 38 0.75 7.79 12.49
CA PHE A 38 0.92 7.50 11.06
C PHE A 38 -0.11 8.20 10.18
N ALA A 39 -1.37 8.27 10.59
CA ALA A 39 -2.39 9.03 9.87
C ALA A 39 -1.99 10.51 9.75
N ALA A 40 -1.49 11.11 10.84
CA ALA A 40 -1.02 12.50 10.85
C ALA A 40 0.23 12.70 9.96
N ILE A 41 1.18 11.76 9.96
CA ILE A 41 2.36 11.80 9.09
C ILE A 41 1.95 11.72 7.61
N LEU A 42 1.09 10.76 7.24
CA LEU A 42 0.58 10.62 5.87
C LEU A 42 -0.20 11.85 5.42
N TYR A 43 -1.06 12.39 6.29
CA TYR A 43 -1.79 13.62 6.02
C TYR A 43 -0.83 14.79 5.70
N ARG A 44 0.22 14.97 6.52
CA ARG A 44 1.25 15.99 6.27
C ARG A 44 1.99 15.78 4.96
N PHE A 45 2.21 14.54 4.52
CA PHE A 45 2.82 14.27 3.20
C PHE A 45 1.86 14.53 2.03
N LEU A 46 0.56 14.30 2.23
CA LEU A 46 -0.48 14.53 1.23
C LEU A 46 -0.85 16.00 1.06
N ASP A 47 -0.73 16.81 2.12
CA ASP A 47 -1.06 18.25 2.10
C ASP A 47 0.07 19.14 1.53
N ARG A 48 1.25 18.58 1.28
CA ARG A 48 2.36 19.33 0.66
C ARG A 48 2.02 19.72 -0.78
N LYS A 49 1.65 20.99 -0.98
CA LYS A 49 1.39 21.60 -2.30
C LYS A 49 2.57 21.56 -3.26
N GLU A 50 3.78 21.52 -2.70
CA GLU A 50 5.02 21.70 -3.46
C GLU A 50 5.45 20.47 -4.28
N ASN A 51 5.24 19.27 -3.72
CA ASN A 51 5.51 17.97 -4.34
C ASN A 51 4.37 17.03 -3.92
N PRO A 52 3.25 17.03 -4.66
CA PRO A 52 2.12 16.19 -4.29
C PRO A 52 2.57 14.74 -4.32
N THR A 53 2.46 14.08 -3.17
CA THR A 53 2.60 12.62 -3.10
C THR A 53 1.57 11.96 -3.99
N TRP A 54 1.85 10.71 -4.35
CA TRP A 54 0.93 9.86 -5.08
C TRP A 54 -0.46 9.88 -4.43
N THR A 55 -1.48 10.25 -5.20
CA THR A 55 -2.88 10.33 -4.76
C THR A 55 -3.40 9.02 -4.18
N GLU A 56 -2.75 7.91 -4.53
CA GLU A 56 -2.98 6.55 -4.07
C GLU A 56 -2.75 6.41 -2.55
N PHE A 57 -1.84 7.20 -1.96
CA PHE A 57 -1.65 7.24 -0.50
C PHE A 57 -2.87 7.78 0.25
N ARG A 58 -3.80 8.49 -0.41
CA ARG A 58 -5.06 8.93 0.22
C ARG A 58 -5.89 7.75 0.69
N THR A 59 -5.92 6.66 -0.08
CA THR A 59 -6.62 5.43 0.29
C THR A 59 -6.00 4.79 1.53
N ILE A 60 -4.66 4.75 1.60
CA ILE A 60 -3.92 4.24 2.76
C ILE A 60 -4.19 5.11 4.00
N MET A 61 -4.17 6.43 3.85
CA MET A 61 -4.51 7.38 4.92
C MET A 61 -5.94 7.19 5.41
N LEU A 62 -6.91 7.02 4.50
CA LEU A 62 -8.31 6.75 4.84
C LEU A 62 -8.43 5.42 5.61
N GLY A 63 -7.80 4.34 5.11
CA GLY A 63 -7.76 3.04 5.80
C GLY A 63 -7.16 3.15 7.20
N THR A 64 -6.03 3.85 7.33
CA THR A 64 -5.38 4.11 8.62
C THR A 64 -6.27 4.93 9.56
N SER A 65 -7.08 5.85 9.04
CA SER A 65 -8.03 6.65 9.84
C SER A 65 -9.19 5.79 10.36
N PHE A 66 -9.76 4.92 9.51
CA PHE A 66 -10.75 3.93 9.95
C PHE A 66 -10.16 2.96 10.98
N LEU A 67 -8.88 2.60 10.83
CA LEU A 67 -8.19 1.76 11.80
C LEU A 67 -8.00 2.45 13.14
N ALA A 68 -7.59 3.71 13.13
CA ALA A 68 -7.47 4.53 14.34
C ALA A 68 -8.82 4.67 15.05
N PHE A 69 -9.90 4.90 14.29
CA PHE A 69 -11.26 4.91 14.83
C PHE A 69 -11.64 3.57 15.46
N TRP A 70 -11.36 2.44 14.80
CA TRP A 70 -11.58 1.12 15.37
C TRP A 70 -10.81 0.91 16.69
N TYR A 71 -9.51 1.22 16.70
CA TYR A 71 -8.69 1.13 17.91
C TYR A 71 -9.20 2.04 19.02
N LEU A 72 -9.72 3.23 18.71
CA LEU A 72 -10.29 4.13 19.72
C LEU A 72 -11.47 3.48 20.43
N ILE A 73 -12.38 2.88 19.66
CA ILE A 73 -13.53 2.18 20.23
C ILE A 73 -13.09 0.93 20.99
N ALA A 74 -12.12 0.17 20.46
CA ALA A 74 -11.57 -0.99 21.15
C ALA A 74 -10.89 -0.61 22.48
N VAL A 75 -10.17 0.51 22.55
CA VAL A 75 -9.58 1.03 23.79
C VAL A 75 -10.69 1.30 24.81
N ILE A 76 -11.75 2.01 24.41
CA ILE A 76 -12.89 2.30 25.30
C ILE A 76 -13.53 0.99 25.79
N ASP A 77 -13.82 0.06 24.87
CA ASP A 77 -14.36 -1.27 25.19
C ASP A 77 -13.52 -2.01 26.23
N ARG A 78 -12.21 -2.10 26.02
CA ARG A 78 -11.30 -2.83 26.92
C ARG A 78 -11.16 -2.19 28.29
N TRP A 79 -11.11 -0.85 28.36
CA TRP A 79 -11.05 -0.16 29.65
C TRP A 79 -12.35 -0.33 30.44
N ILE A 80 -13.52 -0.34 29.78
CA ILE A 80 -14.80 -0.62 30.44
C ILE A 80 -14.82 -2.05 31.03
N HIS A 81 -14.30 -3.04 30.28
CA HIS A 81 -14.19 -4.43 30.77
C HIS A 81 -13.18 -4.57 31.91
N TYR A 82 -12.05 -3.86 31.85
CA TYR A 82 -11.05 -3.86 32.92
C TYR A 82 -11.58 -3.27 34.22
N ASP A 83 -12.30 -2.14 34.14
CA ASP A 83 -12.91 -1.48 35.29
C ASP A 83 -14.14 -2.25 35.85
N LEU A 84 -14.55 -3.35 35.22
CA LEU A 84 -15.77 -4.11 35.55
C LEU A 84 -17.03 -3.22 35.60
N ARG A 85 -17.06 -2.16 34.78
CA ARG A 85 -18.19 -1.22 34.78
C ARG A 85 -19.45 -1.92 34.30
N SER A 86 -20.55 -1.69 35.02
CA SER A 86 -21.86 -2.16 34.61
C SER A 86 -22.35 -1.35 33.41
N VAL A 87 -22.72 -2.03 32.34
CA VAL A 87 -23.29 -1.43 31.13
C VAL A 87 -24.59 -2.12 30.75
N VAL A 88 -25.47 -1.36 30.09
CA VAL A 88 -26.72 -1.90 29.54
C VAL A 88 -26.38 -2.80 28.36
N TYR A 89 -27.04 -3.97 28.26
CA TYR A 89 -26.79 -4.96 27.21
C TYR A 89 -26.94 -4.44 25.78
N GLY A 90 -27.69 -3.33 25.58
CA GLY A 90 -27.77 -2.62 24.30
C GLY A 90 -26.42 -2.21 23.71
N TYR A 91 -25.36 -2.15 24.54
CA TYR A 91 -23.97 -2.00 24.10
C TYR A 91 -23.55 -2.97 22.98
N ILE A 92 -24.12 -4.19 22.93
CA ILE A 92 -23.79 -5.20 21.90
C ILE A 92 -24.10 -4.75 20.46
N LEU A 93 -25.00 -3.77 20.28
CA LEU A 93 -25.33 -3.21 18.96
C LEU A 93 -24.23 -2.31 18.39
N LEU A 94 -23.35 -1.81 19.24
CA LEU A 94 -22.19 -1.04 18.78
C LEU A 94 -21.14 -1.98 18.17
N ALA A 95 -21.14 -3.27 18.53
CA ALA A 95 -20.10 -4.20 18.10
C ALA A 95 -19.95 -4.36 16.58
N PRO A 96 -21.04 -4.55 15.83
CA PRO A 96 -20.97 -4.58 14.37
C PRO A 96 -20.51 -3.25 13.76
N VAL A 97 -20.80 -2.11 14.40
CA VAL A 97 -20.44 -0.77 13.88
C VAL A 97 -18.93 -0.59 13.90
N TRP A 98 -18.27 -0.85 15.02
CA TRP A 98 -16.81 -0.75 15.03
C TRP A 98 -16.16 -1.86 14.21
N GLU A 99 -16.71 -3.07 14.20
CA GLU A 99 -16.18 -4.15 13.35
C GLU A 99 -16.22 -3.78 11.87
N SER A 100 -17.27 -3.09 11.42
CA SER A 100 -17.33 -2.56 10.06
C SER A 100 -16.17 -1.63 9.75
N SER A 101 -15.73 -0.82 10.71
CA SER A 101 -14.56 0.07 10.54
C SER A 101 -13.26 -0.72 10.39
N ARG A 102 -13.09 -1.83 11.14
CA ARG A 102 -11.94 -2.74 11.00
C ARG A 102 -11.89 -3.37 9.60
N VAL A 103 -13.03 -3.88 9.14
CA VAL A 103 -13.16 -4.52 7.83
C VAL A 103 -12.92 -3.51 6.70
N THR A 104 -13.57 -2.34 6.76
CA THR A 104 -13.37 -1.24 5.79
C THR A 104 -11.93 -0.79 5.76
N SER A 105 -11.27 -0.63 6.92
CA SER A 105 -9.85 -0.33 6.99
C SER A 105 -9.01 -1.36 6.24
N THR A 106 -9.19 -2.67 6.51
CA THR A 106 -8.44 -3.73 5.82
C THR A 106 -8.63 -3.68 4.30
N VAL A 107 -9.86 -3.48 3.81
CA VAL A 107 -10.15 -3.34 2.37
C VAL A 107 -9.40 -2.12 1.78
N LEU A 108 -9.44 -0.98 2.47
CA LEU A 108 -8.76 0.24 2.02
C LEU A 108 -7.24 0.11 2.03
N LEU A 109 -6.65 -0.56 3.03
CA LEU A 109 -5.22 -0.81 3.10
C LEU A 109 -4.76 -1.78 1.99
N LEU A 110 -5.52 -2.84 1.73
CA LEU A 110 -5.26 -3.77 0.62
C LEU A 110 -5.33 -3.04 -0.73
N TRP A 111 -6.42 -2.30 -0.97
CA TRP A 111 -6.60 -1.54 -2.20
C TRP A 111 -5.53 -0.45 -2.37
N GLY A 112 -5.27 0.32 -1.32
CA GLY A 112 -4.25 1.38 -1.32
C GLY A 112 -2.88 0.82 -1.66
N THR A 113 -2.48 -0.27 -1.00
CA THR A 113 -1.22 -0.97 -1.29
C THR A 113 -1.15 -1.43 -2.74
N TYR A 114 -2.21 -2.09 -3.22
CA TYR A 114 -2.32 -2.52 -4.61
C TYR A 114 -2.15 -1.35 -5.58
N THR A 115 -2.84 -0.22 -5.36
CA THR A 115 -2.73 0.95 -6.25
C THR A 115 -1.34 1.59 -6.25
N VAL A 116 -0.63 1.58 -5.11
CA VAL A 116 0.75 2.05 -5.03
C VAL A 116 1.69 1.10 -5.78
N VAL A 117 1.52 -0.21 -5.63
CA VAL A 117 2.27 -1.24 -6.39
C VAL A 117 1.99 -1.12 -7.89
N TRP A 118 0.73 -1.00 -8.26
CA TRP A 118 0.28 -0.89 -9.64
C TRP A 118 0.85 0.35 -10.33
N LYS A 119 0.88 1.50 -9.64
CA LYS A 119 1.46 2.74 -10.18
C LYS A 119 2.95 2.60 -10.51
N GLU A 120 3.70 1.84 -9.73
CA GLU A 120 5.10 1.53 -10.03
C GLU A 120 5.23 0.62 -11.27
N LEU A 121 4.21 -0.23 -11.52
CA LEU A 121 4.16 -1.17 -12.65
C LEU A 121 3.55 -0.59 -13.93
N GLU A 122 2.74 0.46 -13.85
CA GLU A 122 1.93 0.98 -14.96
C GLU A 122 2.78 1.35 -16.20
N ASN A 123 4.01 1.84 -16.03
CA ASN A 123 4.85 2.21 -17.18
C ASN A 123 5.53 1.01 -17.88
N ARG A 124 5.24 -0.24 -17.47
CA ARG A 124 6.02 -1.43 -17.89
C ARG A 124 5.25 -2.48 -18.67
N PHE A 125 3.95 -2.62 -18.45
CA PHE A 125 3.13 -3.55 -19.22
C PHE A 125 2.68 -2.93 -20.53
N THR A 126 2.31 -3.75 -21.52
CA THR A 126 1.59 -3.22 -22.67
C THR A 126 0.20 -2.73 -22.22
N PRO A 127 -0.39 -1.70 -22.86
CA PRO A 127 -1.71 -1.18 -22.46
C PRO A 127 -2.81 -2.26 -22.37
N ARG A 128 -2.70 -3.32 -23.18
CA ARG A 128 -3.63 -4.48 -23.15
C ARG A 128 -3.45 -5.33 -21.90
N GLU A 129 -2.22 -5.63 -21.50
CA GLU A 129 -1.92 -6.41 -20.30
C GLU A 129 -2.26 -5.60 -19.04
N GLN A 130 -1.95 -4.30 -19.05
CA GLN A 130 -2.34 -3.36 -17.98
C GLN A 130 -3.85 -3.44 -17.71
N GLY A 131 -4.65 -3.33 -18.77
CA GLY A 131 -6.11 -3.38 -18.66
C GLY A 131 -6.63 -4.68 -18.05
N ARG A 132 -6.02 -5.83 -18.40
CA ARG A 132 -6.43 -7.15 -17.88
C ARG A 132 -6.14 -7.31 -16.40
N TRP A 133 -4.92 -7.01 -15.96
CA TRP A 133 -4.53 -7.11 -14.55
C TRP A 133 -5.28 -6.12 -13.68
N TRP A 134 -5.40 -4.87 -14.12
CA TRP A 134 -6.18 -3.85 -13.44
C TRP A 134 -7.67 -4.24 -13.31
N PHE A 135 -8.26 -4.80 -14.37
CA PHE A 135 -9.62 -5.31 -14.33
C PHE A 135 -9.76 -6.49 -13.35
N ALA A 136 -8.84 -7.45 -13.39
CA ALA A 136 -8.85 -8.60 -12.48
C ALA A 136 -8.77 -8.17 -11.02
N ALA A 137 -7.88 -7.23 -10.68
CA ALA A 137 -7.77 -6.70 -9.33
C ALA A 137 -9.02 -5.93 -8.88
N ARG A 138 -9.65 -5.15 -9.77
CA ARG A 138 -10.93 -4.48 -9.46
C ARG A 138 -12.06 -5.48 -9.21
N VAL A 139 -12.15 -6.54 -10.00
CA VAL A 139 -13.14 -7.61 -9.79
C VAL A 139 -12.87 -8.31 -8.46
N ALA A 140 -11.62 -8.64 -8.15
CA ALA A 140 -11.25 -9.25 -6.88
C ALA A 140 -11.63 -8.33 -5.69
N LEU A 141 -11.31 -7.04 -5.77
CA LEU A 141 -11.69 -6.07 -4.74
C LEU A 141 -13.21 -5.91 -4.61
N PHE A 142 -13.94 -5.94 -5.72
CA PHE A 142 -15.40 -5.91 -5.71
C PHE A 142 -15.99 -7.12 -4.98
N VAL A 143 -15.49 -8.32 -5.26
CA VAL A 143 -15.90 -9.55 -4.57
C VAL A 143 -15.58 -9.47 -3.08
N VAL A 144 -14.36 -9.04 -2.72
CA VAL A 144 -13.94 -8.83 -1.31
C VAL A 144 -14.86 -7.84 -0.59
N SER A 145 -15.19 -6.73 -1.25
CA SER A 145 -16.06 -5.68 -0.70
C SER A 145 -17.49 -6.19 -0.51
N LEU A 146 -18.00 -6.96 -1.47
CA LEU A 146 -19.32 -7.58 -1.39
C LEU A 146 -19.39 -8.57 -0.20
N MET A 147 -18.40 -9.45 -0.06
CA MET A 147 -18.30 -10.38 1.07
C MET A 147 -18.22 -9.63 2.42
N SER A 148 -17.46 -8.53 2.46
CA SER A 148 -17.34 -7.67 3.63
C SER A 148 -18.68 -7.04 4.04
N ILE A 149 -19.46 -6.57 3.07
CA ILE A 149 -20.80 -6.01 3.31
C ILE A 149 -21.74 -7.09 3.86
N PHE A 150 -21.76 -8.29 3.27
CA PHE A 150 -22.58 -9.40 3.76
C PHE A 150 -22.18 -9.83 5.17
N TYR A 151 -20.87 -9.90 5.46
CA TYR A 151 -20.36 -10.19 6.80
C TYR A 151 -20.86 -9.17 7.83
N VAL A 152 -20.72 -7.86 7.54
CA VAL A 152 -21.19 -6.79 8.44
C VAL A 152 -22.70 -6.83 8.61
N ALA A 153 -23.47 -7.04 7.53
CA ALA A 153 -24.93 -7.14 7.59
C ALA A 153 -25.39 -8.32 8.46
N LEU A 154 -24.75 -9.50 8.31
CA LEU A 154 -25.02 -10.66 9.15
C LEU A 154 -24.59 -10.43 10.60
N TYR A 155 -23.54 -9.65 10.85
CA TYR A 155 -23.13 -9.31 12.20
C TYR A 155 -24.14 -8.36 12.87
N ILE A 156 -24.63 -7.35 12.15
CA ILE A 156 -25.72 -6.49 12.62
C ILE A 156 -26.97 -7.33 12.92
N ALA A 157 -27.37 -8.19 11.99
CA ALA A 157 -28.53 -9.07 12.17
C ALA A 157 -28.35 -9.97 13.41
N LEU A 158 -27.16 -10.54 13.62
CA LEU A 158 -26.86 -11.35 14.79
C LEU A 158 -27.00 -10.54 16.09
N SER A 159 -26.45 -9.32 16.14
CA SER A 159 -26.58 -8.46 17.33
C SER A 159 -28.04 -8.08 17.61
N VAL A 160 -28.84 -7.78 16.57
CA VAL A 160 -30.27 -7.49 16.74
C VAL A 160 -31.04 -8.71 17.25
N VAL A 161 -30.78 -9.89 16.69
CA VAL A 161 -31.48 -11.12 17.09
C VAL A 161 -31.12 -11.52 18.53
N TRP A 162 -29.88 -11.29 18.96
CA TRP A 162 -29.49 -11.41 20.36
C TRP A 162 -30.25 -10.43 21.26
N MET A 163 -30.40 -9.17 20.85
CA MET A 163 -31.11 -8.14 21.62
C MET A 163 -32.59 -8.46 21.86
N GLU A 164 -33.26 -9.02 20.87
CA GLU A 164 -34.68 -9.36 20.96
C GLU A 164 -34.95 -10.78 21.50
N PHE A 165 -33.90 -11.59 21.73
CA PHE A 165 -34.01 -12.97 22.20
C PHE A 165 -35.01 -13.82 21.41
N PHE A 166 -35.00 -13.77 20.07
CA PHE A 166 -35.97 -14.50 19.23
C PHE A 166 -36.04 -16.01 19.52
N SER A 167 -35.04 -16.77 19.04
CA SER A 167 -34.92 -18.20 19.30
C SER A 167 -33.47 -18.64 19.11
N LEU A 168 -33.04 -19.64 19.87
CA LEU A 168 -31.68 -20.19 19.78
C LEU A 168 -31.39 -20.76 18.38
N ASN A 169 -32.40 -21.32 17.70
CA ASN A 169 -32.25 -21.84 16.34
C ASN A 169 -31.95 -20.73 15.32
N VAL A 170 -32.65 -19.58 15.40
CA VAL A 170 -32.39 -18.43 14.52
C VAL A 170 -31.03 -17.81 14.81
N ILE A 171 -30.66 -17.68 16.09
CA ILE A 171 -29.34 -17.19 16.49
C ILE A 171 -28.23 -18.11 15.92
N ALA A 172 -28.38 -19.42 16.06
CA ALA A 172 -27.40 -20.40 15.57
C ALA A 172 -27.29 -20.39 14.04
N ASP A 173 -28.41 -20.31 13.31
CA ASP A 173 -28.40 -20.23 11.85
C ASP A 173 -27.66 -18.97 11.35
N ILE A 174 -27.99 -17.80 11.89
CA ILE A 174 -27.33 -16.53 11.50
C ILE A 174 -25.85 -16.56 11.89
N ALA A 175 -25.51 -17.07 13.08
CA ALA A 175 -24.13 -17.18 13.52
C ALA A 175 -23.30 -18.09 12.60
N SER A 176 -23.85 -19.23 12.17
CA SER A 176 -23.18 -20.16 11.25
C SER A 176 -22.91 -19.52 9.89
N LYS A 177 -23.88 -18.79 9.34
CA LYS A 177 -23.74 -18.04 8.08
C LYS A 177 -22.69 -16.93 8.21
N ARG A 178 -22.74 -16.15 9.29
CA ARG A 178 -21.73 -15.11 9.57
C ARG A 178 -20.32 -15.71 9.60
N THR A 179 -20.15 -16.83 10.28
CA THR A 179 -18.88 -17.57 10.34
C THR A 179 -18.39 -17.99 8.95
N ALA A 180 -19.26 -18.56 8.11
CA ALA A 180 -18.89 -18.93 6.74
C ALA A 180 -18.42 -17.72 5.91
N PHE A 181 -19.12 -16.57 6.02
CA PHE A 181 -18.71 -15.33 5.36
C PHE A 181 -17.41 -14.74 5.92
N GLU A 182 -17.15 -14.87 7.22
CA GLU A 182 -15.89 -14.43 7.83
C GLU A 182 -14.69 -15.23 7.31
N ILE A 183 -14.84 -16.56 7.24
CA ILE A 183 -13.81 -17.46 6.66
C ILE A 183 -13.59 -17.12 5.18
N ALA A 184 -14.66 -16.96 4.40
CA ALA A 184 -14.56 -16.59 3.00
C ALA A 184 -13.87 -15.23 2.82
N MET A 185 -14.31 -14.21 3.56
CA MET A 185 -13.73 -12.85 3.52
C MET A 185 -12.23 -12.88 3.79
N THR A 186 -11.81 -13.61 4.83
CA THR A 186 -10.39 -13.69 5.21
C THR A 186 -9.55 -14.53 4.26
N ALA A 187 -10.12 -15.57 3.65
CA ALA A 187 -9.50 -16.28 2.53
C ALA A 187 -9.28 -15.36 1.32
N PHE A 188 -10.25 -14.49 1.00
CA PHE A 188 -10.11 -13.52 -0.08
C PHE A 188 -9.10 -12.41 0.26
N PHE A 189 -9.02 -11.94 1.51
CA PHE A 189 -7.96 -11.02 1.95
C PHE A 189 -6.58 -11.65 1.79
N PHE A 190 -6.43 -12.92 2.19
CA PHE A 190 -5.20 -13.69 1.98
C PHE A 190 -4.84 -13.78 0.50
N ALA A 191 -5.78 -14.18 -0.37
CA ALA A 191 -5.54 -14.31 -1.80
C ALA A 191 -5.18 -12.97 -2.47
N PHE A 192 -5.85 -11.88 -2.08
CA PHE A 192 -5.54 -10.54 -2.60
C PHE A 192 -4.18 -10.02 -2.10
N GLY A 193 -3.85 -10.29 -0.83
CA GLY A 193 -2.53 -10.00 -0.27
C GLY A 193 -1.41 -10.75 -1.00
N LEU A 194 -1.63 -12.02 -1.32
CA LEU A 194 -0.71 -12.82 -2.12
C LEU A 194 -0.52 -12.24 -3.53
N LEU A 195 -1.62 -11.88 -4.20
CA LEU A 195 -1.57 -11.25 -5.52
C LEU A 195 -0.75 -9.95 -5.49
N THR A 196 -0.98 -9.11 -4.48
CA THR A 196 -0.25 -7.84 -4.29
C THR A 196 1.24 -8.10 -4.04
N LEU A 197 1.59 -9.13 -3.26
CA LEU A 197 2.98 -9.51 -3.01
C LEU A 197 3.67 -10.06 -4.27
N VAL A 198 2.96 -10.86 -5.08
CA VAL A 198 3.49 -11.36 -6.36
C VAL A 198 3.78 -10.19 -7.30
N GLU A 199 2.88 -9.22 -7.41
CA GLU A 199 3.09 -8.02 -8.22
C GLU A 199 4.27 -7.19 -7.71
N ALA A 200 4.38 -6.98 -6.39
CA ALA A 200 5.51 -6.28 -5.79
C ALA A 200 6.84 -7.02 -6.01
N THR A 201 6.82 -8.35 -5.97
CA THR A 201 8.00 -9.20 -6.24
C THR A 201 8.41 -9.11 -7.70
N TYR A 202 7.45 -9.13 -8.62
CA TYR A 202 7.69 -8.91 -10.04
C TYR A 202 8.31 -7.54 -10.31
N ALA A 203 7.81 -6.49 -9.63
CA ALA A 203 8.36 -5.13 -9.70
C ALA A 203 9.82 -5.08 -9.22
N LEU A 204 10.17 -5.85 -8.20
CA LEU A 204 11.53 -5.97 -7.67
C LEU A 204 12.46 -6.70 -8.66
N ILE A 205 12.08 -7.89 -9.11
CA ILE A 205 12.94 -8.79 -9.91
C ILE A 205 13.27 -8.20 -11.29
N ILE A 206 12.29 -7.72 -12.04
CA ILE A 206 12.52 -7.21 -13.42
C ILE A 206 13.47 -6.01 -13.44
N ARG A 207 13.54 -5.27 -12.33
CA ARG A 207 14.34 -4.05 -12.24
C ARG A 207 15.72 -4.27 -11.67
N ALA A 208 15.92 -5.30 -10.83
CA ALA A 208 17.26 -5.78 -10.48
C ALA A 208 18.07 -6.13 -11.74
N VAL A 209 17.40 -6.56 -12.81
CA VAL A 209 18.02 -6.86 -14.11
C VAL A 209 18.27 -5.61 -14.97
N THR A 210 17.56 -4.48 -14.75
CA THR A 210 17.54 -3.37 -15.72
C THR A 210 18.07 -2.02 -15.23
N VAL A 211 18.13 -1.71 -13.92
CA VAL A 211 18.60 -0.39 -13.43
C VAL A 211 19.26 -0.51 -12.04
N HIS A 212 20.49 -0.01 -11.87
CA HIS A 212 21.17 0.12 -10.56
C HIS A 212 20.96 1.54 -9.98
N GLY A 213 20.69 1.70 -8.67
CA GLY A 213 20.66 3.01 -7.98
C GLY A 213 19.61 3.20 -6.88
N HIS A 214 19.38 4.46 -6.45
CA HIS A 214 18.49 4.91 -5.34
C HIS A 214 17.03 4.38 -5.42
N ILE A 215 16.64 3.91 -6.59
CA ILE A 215 15.33 3.33 -6.89
C ILE A 215 15.18 1.93 -6.26
N GLU A 216 16.27 1.24 -5.93
CA GLU A 216 16.27 -0.10 -5.31
C GLU A 216 15.71 -0.08 -3.89
N ALA A 217 16.11 0.89 -3.06
CA ALA A 217 15.63 1.03 -1.68
C ALA A 217 14.11 1.31 -1.60
N THR A 218 13.61 2.12 -2.52
CA THR A 218 12.18 2.46 -2.64
C THR A 218 11.35 1.22 -2.93
N ARG A 219 11.81 0.39 -3.88
CA ARG A 219 11.12 -0.85 -4.29
C ARG A 219 11.22 -1.94 -3.24
N LEU A 220 12.37 -2.07 -2.57
CA LEU A 220 12.50 -2.97 -1.42
C LEU A 220 11.52 -2.58 -0.32
N THR A 221 11.35 -1.28 -0.06
CA THR A 221 10.37 -0.78 0.92
C THR A 221 8.94 -1.15 0.52
N LEU A 222 8.58 -0.97 -0.76
CA LEU A 222 7.26 -1.32 -1.27
C LEU A 222 6.99 -2.82 -1.19
N TRP A 223 7.99 -3.64 -1.52
CA TRP A 223 7.94 -5.10 -1.35
C TRP A 223 7.77 -5.49 0.12
N LEU A 224 8.52 -4.87 1.03
CA LEU A 224 8.39 -5.09 2.47
C LEU A 224 6.99 -4.72 2.98
N ALA A 225 6.41 -3.63 2.50
CA ALA A 225 5.04 -3.25 2.84
C ALA A 225 4.03 -4.31 2.39
N ALA A 226 4.12 -4.77 1.13
CA ALA A 226 3.28 -5.85 0.62
C ALA A 226 3.48 -7.16 1.40
N PHE A 227 4.73 -7.46 1.78
CA PHE A 227 5.08 -8.64 2.58
C PHE A 227 4.46 -8.59 3.98
N PHE A 228 4.59 -7.47 4.71
CA PHE A 228 3.97 -7.34 6.04
C PHE A 228 2.45 -7.42 5.97
N LEU A 229 1.84 -6.82 4.94
CA LEU A 229 0.40 -6.92 4.74
C LEU A 229 -0.05 -8.36 4.45
N PHE A 230 0.72 -9.10 3.64
CA PHE A 230 0.48 -10.51 3.37
C PHE A 230 0.62 -11.37 4.64
N VAL A 231 1.72 -11.23 5.38
CA VAL A 231 1.93 -11.97 6.65
C VAL A 231 0.82 -11.68 7.65
N ARG A 232 0.33 -10.42 7.70
CA ARG A 232 -0.85 -10.05 8.50
C ARG A 232 -2.08 -10.84 8.07
N SER A 233 -2.38 -10.89 6.77
CA SER A 233 -3.51 -11.66 6.25
C SER A 233 -3.35 -13.18 6.49
N CYS A 234 -2.14 -13.73 6.41
CA CYS A 234 -1.85 -15.12 6.79
C CYS A 234 -2.15 -15.39 8.26
N ALA A 235 -1.71 -14.50 9.15
CA ALA A 235 -1.94 -14.62 10.58
C ALA A 235 -3.43 -14.55 10.91
N GLU A 236 -4.16 -13.59 10.35
CA GLU A 236 -5.62 -13.48 10.52
C GLU A 236 -6.34 -14.75 10.04
N PHE A 237 -5.99 -15.24 8.85
CA PHE A 237 -6.58 -16.46 8.29
C PHE A 237 -6.29 -17.68 9.18
N GLY A 238 -5.03 -17.85 9.63
CA GLY A 238 -4.63 -18.94 10.50
C GLY A 238 -5.33 -18.91 11.86
N ILE A 239 -5.47 -17.73 12.48
CA ILE A 239 -6.19 -17.57 13.75
C ILE A 239 -7.67 -17.92 13.58
N ILE A 240 -8.31 -17.43 12.52
CA ILE A 240 -9.71 -17.75 12.23
C ILE A 240 -9.89 -19.25 12.01
N LEU A 241 -8.99 -19.88 11.25
CA LEU A 241 -9.03 -21.32 11.03
C LEU A 241 -8.84 -22.08 12.36
N HIS A 242 -7.95 -21.63 13.23
CA HIS A 242 -7.72 -22.23 14.53
C HIS A 242 -8.97 -22.15 15.42
N VAL A 243 -9.64 -21.00 15.47
CA VAL A 243 -10.89 -20.80 16.24
C VAL A 243 -12.03 -21.72 15.77
N TYR A 244 -12.06 -22.09 14.48
CA TYR A 244 -13.13 -22.92 13.93
C TYR A 244 -12.79 -24.40 13.76
N THR A 245 -11.51 -24.76 13.78
CA THR A 245 -11.06 -26.17 13.69
C THR A 245 -10.72 -26.77 15.05
N THR A 246 -10.45 -25.94 16.05
CA THR A 246 -10.18 -26.37 17.42
C THR A 246 -11.28 -25.85 18.35
N ASP A 247 -11.45 -26.47 19.51
CA ASP A 247 -12.38 -26.00 20.55
C ASP A 247 -11.91 -24.67 21.23
N ALA A 248 -11.06 -23.89 20.57
CA ALA A 248 -10.62 -22.58 21.02
C ALA A 248 -11.75 -21.55 20.88
N THR A 249 -11.86 -20.65 21.85
CA THR A 249 -12.85 -19.57 21.79
C THR A 249 -12.26 -18.33 21.12
N ARG A 250 -13.13 -17.48 20.55
CA ARG A 250 -12.71 -16.14 20.07
C ARG A 250 -12.08 -15.30 21.18
N GLN A 251 -12.48 -15.52 22.42
CA GLN A 251 -11.95 -14.78 23.57
C GLN A 251 -10.53 -15.23 23.93
N SER A 252 -10.23 -16.54 23.87
CA SER A 252 -8.89 -17.04 24.17
C SER A 252 -7.84 -16.65 23.12
N THR A 253 -8.26 -16.38 21.88
CA THR A 253 -7.36 -15.94 20.79
C THR A 253 -7.26 -14.42 20.64
N LYS A 254 -8.02 -13.64 21.40
CA LYS A 254 -8.18 -12.19 21.22
C LYS A 254 -6.87 -11.43 21.43
N LEU A 255 -6.13 -11.71 22.50
CA LEU A 255 -4.83 -11.07 22.77
C LEU A 255 -3.80 -11.37 21.67
N THR A 256 -3.68 -12.63 21.26
CA THR A 256 -2.78 -13.04 20.16
C THR A 256 -3.13 -12.33 18.86
N THR A 257 -4.44 -12.19 18.58
CA THR A 257 -4.95 -11.45 17.42
C THR A 257 -4.54 -9.99 17.49
N ASP A 258 -4.79 -9.32 18.62
CA ASP A 258 -4.50 -7.89 18.79
C ASP A 258 -3.00 -7.58 18.68
N ILE A 259 -2.13 -8.43 19.27
CA ILE A 259 -0.68 -8.27 19.20
C ILE A 259 -0.19 -8.49 17.75
N THR A 260 -0.60 -9.59 17.12
CA THR A 260 -0.11 -9.96 15.79
C THR A 260 -0.61 -8.97 14.73
N TYR A 261 -1.89 -8.62 14.79
CA TYR A 261 -2.50 -7.63 13.91
C TYR A 261 -1.87 -6.25 14.09
N GLY A 262 -1.71 -5.80 15.34
CA GLY A 262 -1.14 -4.49 15.66
C GLY A 262 0.32 -4.36 15.22
N LEU A 263 1.15 -5.35 15.54
CA LEU A 263 2.58 -5.36 15.17
C LEU A 263 2.79 -5.37 13.65
N LEU A 264 2.11 -6.26 12.94
CA LEU A 264 2.27 -6.37 11.48
C LEU A 264 1.72 -5.13 10.76
N THR A 265 0.62 -4.57 11.27
CA THR A 265 0.09 -3.30 10.74
C THR A 265 1.04 -2.13 11.03
N PHE A 266 1.66 -2.10 12.20
CA PHE A 266 2.66 -1.09 12.55
C PHE A 266 3.87 -1.13 11.60
N LEU A 267 4.44 -2.32 11.35
CA LEU A 267 5.55 -2.52 10.43
C LEU A 267 5.16 -2.14 8.98
N TYR A 268 3.95 -2.52 8.57
CA TYR A 268 3.36 -2.09 7.30
C TYR A 268 3.25 -0.55 7.20
N LEU A 269 2.76 0.14 8.24
CA LEU A 269 2.61 1.60 8.23
C LEU A 269 3.96 2.32 8.22
N ILE A 270 4.98 1.79 8.90
CA ILE A 270 6.35 2.31 8.84
C ILE A 270 6.85 2.29 7.39
N THR A 271 6.76 1.13 6.74
CA THR A 271 7.23 0.95 5.36
C THR A 271 6.44 1.83 4.38
N MET A 272 5.13 1.95 4.55
CA MET A 272 4.31 2.87 3.74
C MET A 272 4.62 4.34 3.98
N CYS A 273 4.89 4.77 5.22
CA CYS A 273 5.29 6.15 5.50
C CYS A 273 6.68 6.45 4.96
N TRP A 274 7.60 5.49 5.02
CA TRP A 274 8.90 5.61 4.38
C TRP A 274 8.74 5.74 2.87
N MET A 275 7.94 4.88 2.24
CA MET A 275 7.64 4.96 0.81
C MET A 275 6.98 6.29 0.44
N ALA A 276 6.02 6.79 1.24
CA ALA A 276 5.40 8.08 1.02
C ALA A 276 6.40 9.23 1.14
N ARG A 277 7.31 9.18 2.12
CA ARG A 277 8.41 10.14 2.28
C ARG A 277 9.32 10.11 1.06
N VAL A 278 9.70 8.93 0.59
CA VAL A 278 10.53 8.78 -0.61
C VAL A 278 9.77 9.34 -1.79
N ALA A 279 8.53 8.92 -2.08
CA ALA A 279 7.72 9.47 -3.16
C ALA A 279 7.50 11.01 -3.06
N ALA A 280 7.51 11.59 -1.86
CA ALA A 280 7.42 13.05 -1.64
C ALA A 280 8.74 13.79 -1.85
N SER A 281 9.89 13.12 -1.66
CA SER A 281 11.23 13.72 -1.66
C SER A 281 12.04 13.37 -2.89
N SER A 282 11.87 12.17 -3.42
CA SER A 282 12.51 11.69 -4.62
C SER A 282 11.77 12.27 -5.81
N PHE A 283 12.46 13.17 -6.49
CA PHE A 283 12.36 13.24 -7.94
C PHE A 283 12.42 11.81 -8.51
N ASP A 284 11.33 11.33 -9.13
CA ASP A 284 11.27 10.01 -9.75
C ASP A 284 12.17 10.03 -11.01
N SER A 285 13.46 9.75 -10.82
CA SER A 285 14.48 9.70 -11.88
C SER A 285 14.19 8.64 -12.95
N GLY A 286 13.24 7.73 -12.71
CA GLY A 286 12.72 6.78 -13.69
C GLY A 286 11.36 7.15 -14.29
N GLY A 287 10.71 8.19 -13.79
CA GLY A 287 9.37 8.61 -14.14
C GLY A 287 9.28 9.25 -15.53
N ARG A 288 8.06 9.43 -16.03
CA ARG A 288 7.81 9.99 -17.38
C ARG A 288 8.52 11.33 -17.59
N GLN A 289 8.56 12.21 -16.59
CA GLN A 289 9.24 13.50 -16.72
C GLN A 289 10.76 13.38 -16.75
N ALA A 290 11.36 12.49 -15.95
CA ALA A 290 12.79 12.20 -16.03
C ALA A 290 13.17 11.60 -17.38
N GLN A 291 12.32 10.73 -17.94
CA GLN A 291 12.51 10.18 -19.28
C GLN A 291 12.42 11.26 -20.37
N LEU A 292 11.55 12.28 -20.19
CA LEU A 292 11.50 13.42 -21.10
C LEU A 292 12.78 14.27 -21.01
N VAL A 293 13.31 14.51 -19.81
CA VAL A 293 14.63 15.17 -19.63
C VAL A 293 15.75 14.36 -20.28
N ALA A 294 15.78 13.04 -20.06
CA ALA A 294 16.74 12.16 -20.70
C ALA A 294 16.59 12.16 -22.24
N SER A 295 15.37 12.26 -22.75
CA SER A 295 15.09 12.39 -24.18
C SER A 295 15.62 13.71 -24.74
N ASP A 296 15.42 14.83 -24.04
CA ASP A 296 15.94 16.14 -24.44
C ASP A 296 17.47 16.14 -24.48
N ILE A 297 18.11 15.54 -23.48
CA ILE A 297 19.58 15.39 -23.43
C ILE A 297 20.09 14.52 -24.58
N ARG A 298 19.46 13.36 -24.80
CA ARG A 298 19.83 12.48 -25.93
C ARG A 298 19.63 13.17 -27.27
N HIS A 299 18.53 13.90 -27.43
CA HIS A 299 18.25 14.66 -28.64
C HIS A 299 19.32 15.74 -28.87
N HIS A 300 19.70 16.46 -27.81
CA HIS A 300 20.76 17.46 -27.89
C HIS A 300 22.10 16.83 -28.30
N ILE A 301 22.51 15.73 -27.66
CA ILE A 301 23.73 14.99 -28.02
C ILE A 301 23.71 14.56 -29.49
N LEU A 302 22.60 13.99 -29.96
CA LEU A 302 22.46 13.56 -31.35
C LEU A 302 22.51 14.75 -32.34
N SER A 303 21.89 15.88 -31.98
CA SER A 303 21.91 17.09 -32.80
C SER A 303 23.30 17.71 -32.89
N SER A 304 24.02 17.81 -31.76
CA SER A 304 25.40 18.29 -31.70
C SER A 304 26.34 17.35 -32.47
N LEU A 305 26.13 16.03 -32.38
CA LEU A 305 26.89 15.05 -33.15
C LEU A 305 26.66 15.22 -34.66
N HIS A 306 25.41 15.39 -35.09
CA HIS A 306 25.09 15.61 -36.49
C HIS A 306 25.74 16.89 -37.04
N HIS A 307 25.72 17.97 -36.25
CA HIS A 307 26.33 19.24 -36.61
C HIS A 307 27.86 19.15 -36.69
N VAL A 308 28.53 18.58 -35.69
CA VAL A 308 30.00 18.46 -35.65
C VAL A 308 30.51 17.55 -36.77
N THR A 309 29.80 16.45 -37.04
CA THR A 309 30.17 15.51 -38.10
C THR A 309 29.74 15.96 -39.50
N ASN A 310 28.99 17.06 -39.65
CA ASN A 310 28.38 17.48 -40.92
C ASN A 310 27.63 16.32 -41.60
N GLY A 311 26.86 15.55 -40.82
CA GLY A 311 26.17 14.35 -41.32
C GLY A 311 27.14 13.25 -41.78
N ALA A 312 28.10 12.88 -40.93
CA ALA A 312 29.12 11.84 -41.16
C ALA A 312 30.24 12.16 -42.17
N ARG A 313 30.43 13.43 -42.55
CA ARG A 313 31.55 13.87 -43.39
C ARG A 313 32.86 14.13 -42.62
N ARG A 314 32.77 14.30 -41.29
CA ARG A 314 33.91 14.49 -40.39
C ARG A 314 33.90 13.44 -39.30
N GLN A 315 35.09 13.16 -38.75
CA GLN A 315 35.27 12.18 -37.67
C GLN A 315 34.44 12.56 -36.44
N ALA A 316 33.77 11.57 -35.84
CA ALA A 316 33.00 11.78 -34.62
C ALA A 316 33.93 12.13 -33.44
N PRO A 317 33.60 13.14 -32.63
CA PRO A 317 34.32 13.42 -31.39
C PRO A 317 34.11 12.29 -30.38
N ALA A 318 35.01 12.18 -29.40
CA ALA A 318 34.86 11.21 -28.32
C ALA A 318 33.58 11.48 -27.52
N PHE A 319 32.84 10.43 -27.16
CA PHE A 319 31.54 10.58 -26.50
C PHE A 319 31.64 11.37 -25.18
N GLU A 320 32.72 11.18 -24.41
CA GLU A 320 33.00 11.92 -23.19
C GLU A 320 33.06 13.43 -23.39
N THR A 321 33.62 13.90 -24.51
CA THR A 321 33.68 15.35 -24.82
C THR A 321 32.30 15.94 -25.06
N MET A 322 31.38 15.16 -25.65
CA MET A 322 29.99 15.57 -25.83
C MET A 322 29.24 15.61 -24.50
N LEU A 323 29.50 14.65 -23.60
CA LEU A 323 28.90 14.65 -22.26
C LEU A 323 29.38 15.84 -21.42
N GLN A 324 30.67 16.19 -21.49
CA GLN A 324 31.22 17.37 -20.81
C GLN A 324 30.63 18.68 -21.34
N ASP A 325 30.40 18.79 -22.65
CA ASP A 325 29.74 19.96 -23.26
C ASP A 325 28.31 20.11 -22.75
N VAL A 326 27.56 19.01 -22.69
CA VAL A 326 26.20 18.98 -22.13
C VAL A 326 26.20 19.36 -20.65
N GLU A 327 27.17 18.85 -19.87
CA GLU A 327 27.29 19.13 -18.43
C GLU A 327 27.61 20.61 -18.17
N THR A 328 28.49 21.20 -18.99
CA THR A 328 28.85 22.62 -18.91
C THR A 328 27.69 23.54 -19.34
N ASN A 329 26.90 23.10 -20.32
CA ASN A 329 25.78 23.86 -20.88
C ASN A 329 24.40 23.38 -20.40
N ILE A 330 24.34 22.67 -19.27
CA ILE A 330 23.15 21.91 -18.84
C ILE A 330 21.88 22.77 -18.76
N ASP A 331 22.00 23.99 -18.22
CA ASP A 331 20.86 24.91 -18.07
C ASP A 331 20.34 25.38 -19.43
N ARG A 332 21.24 25.59 -20.41
CA ARG A 332 20.88 25.96 -21.78
C ARG A 332 20.24 24.80 -22.54
N VAL A 333 20.73 23.58 -22.33
CA VAL A 333 20.15 22.37 -22.93
C VAL A 333 18.74 22.15 -22.40
N LEU A 334 18.55 22.32 -21.09
CA LEU A 334 17.26 22.16 -20.43
C LEU A 334 16.25 23.27 -20.77
N SER A 335 16.71 24.49 -21.07
CA SER A 335 15.83 25.60 -21.47
C SER A 335 15.42 25.53 -22.95
N ASN A 336 16.29 24.99 -23.81
CA ASN A 336 16.09 24.97 -25.26
C ASN A 336 15.67 23.60 -25.81
N GLY A 337 15.52 22.60 -24.93
CA GLY A 337 15.08 21.27 -25.31
C GLY A 337 13.69 21.30 -25.96
N PRO A 338 13.41 20.42 -26.94
CA PRO A 338 12.12 20.39 -27.63
C PRO A 338 10.94 20.11 -26.69
N LEU A 339 11.18 19.47 -25.54
CA LEU A 339 10.16 19.16 -24.55
C LEU A 339 10.22 20.09 -23.32
N SER A 340 11.14 21.05 -23.28
CA SER A 340 11.37 21.99 -22.16
C SER A 340 10.12 22.72 -21.69
N GLY A 341 9.26 23.17 -22.63
CA GLY A 341 7.99 23.85 -22.37
C GLY A 341 6.88 22.94 -21.83
N THR A 342 7.01 21.63 -21.99
CA THR A 342 6.04 20.64 -21.46
C THR A 342 6.42 20.08 -20.10
N LEU A 343 7.67 20.33 -19.65
CA LEU A 343 8.19 19.84 -18.38
C LEU A 343 7.75 20.76 -17.23
N GLN A 344 6.71 20.34 -16.51
CA GLN A 344 6.21 20.96 -15.27
C GLN A 344 7.12 20.66 -14.05
N MET A 345 8.44 20.79 -14.23
CA MET A 345 9.43 20.35 -13.25
C MET A 345 10.25 21.53 -12.76
N ARG A 346 10.56 21.57 -11.45
CA ARG A 346 11.44 22.61 -10.88
C ARG A 346 12.83 22.54 -11.50
N HIS A 347 13.47 23.69 -11.65
CA HIS A 347 14.78 23.80 -12.28
C HIS A 347 15.85 22.92 -11.60
N GLU A 348 15.86 22.89 -10.26
CA GLU A 348 16.78 22.04 -9.48
C GLU A 348 16.58 20.55 -9.77
N HIS A 349 15.32 20.11 -9.90
CA HIS A 349 15.02 18.73 -10.25
C HIS A 349 15.38 18.42 -11.71
N LYS A 350 15.21 19.37 -12.65
CA LYS A 350 15.65 19.21 -14.06
C LYS A 350 17.15 18.98 -14.11
N ARG A 351 17.90 19.76 -13.34
CA ARG A 351 19.35 19.64 -13.24
C ARG A 351 19.79 18.31 -12.62
N SER A 352 19.14 17.88 -11.54
CA SER A 352 19.43 16.58 -10.91
C SER A 352 19.16 15.43 -11.88
N ALA A 353 18.00 15.43 -12.54
CA ALA A 353 17.64 14.43 -13.56
C ALA A 353 18.64 14.35 -14.70
N ALA A 354 19.07 15.52 -15.16
CA ALA A 354 20.01 15.65 -16.25
C ALA A 354 21.38 15.13 -15.85
N THR A 355 21.84 15.46 -14.64
CA THR A 355 23.10 14.97 -14.09
C THR A 355 23.09 13.44 -13.93
N ASP A 356 22.00 12.87 -13.42
CA ASP A 356 21.83 11.42 -13.32
C ASP A 356 21.88 10.75 -14.69
N CYS A 357 21.20 11.33 -15.69
CA CYS A 357 21.21 10.83 -17.06
C CYS A 357 22.61 10.90 -17.70
N ILE A 358 23.34 12.01 -17.51
CA ILE A 358 24.71 12.20 -18.00
C ILE A 358 25.64 11.15 -17.36
N ASN A 359 25.54 10.95 -16.04
CA ASN A 359 26.33 9.94 -15.33
C ASN A 359 26.02 8.53 -15.84
N GLN A 360 24.75 8.19 -16.07
CA GLN A 360 24.38 6.90 -16.64
C GLN A 360 24.97 6.71 -18.05
N LEU A 361 24.87 7.72 -18.91
CA LEU A 361 25.45 7.70 -20.27
C LEU A 361 26.98 7.60 -20.23
N ARG A 362 27.64 8.27 -19.26
CA ARG A 362 29.08 8.20 -19.03
C ARG A 362 29.50 6.79 -18.64
N THR A 363 28.78 6.14 -17.73
CA THR A 363 29.08 4.75 -17.33
C THR A 363 28.86 3.76 -18.46
N GLU A 364 27.80 3.92 -19.26
CA GLU A 364 27.42 2.97 -20.30
C GLU A 364 28.22 3.16 -21.61
N PHE A 365 28.56 4.40 -21.96
CA PHE A 365 29.12 4.76 -23.26
C PHE A 365 30.40 5.63 -23.19
N GLY A 366 30.82 6.09 -22.00
CA GLY A 366 31.99 6.98 -21.87
C GLY A 366 33.31 6.34 -22.33
N ALA A 367 33.41 5.01 -22.28
CA ALA A 367 34.56 4.26 -22.79
C ALA A 367 34.55 4.00 -24.31
N LEU A 368 33.48 4.41 -25.03
CA LEU A 368 33.43 4.28 -26.48
C LEU A 368 34.28 5.36 -27.14
N ASP A 369 35.53 5.01 -27.47
CA ASP A 369 36.33 5.78 -28.41
C ASP A 369 35.95 5.40 -29.85
N PRO A 370 35.41 6.32 -30.66
CA PRO A 370 35.10 6.03 -32.07
C PRO A 370 36.32 5.63 -32.91
N LYS A 371 37.56 5.83 -32.42
CA LYS A 371 38.80 5.37 -33.07
C LYS A 371 39.11 3.89 -32.82
N HIS A 372 38.59 3.31 -31.74
CA HIS A 372 38.71 1.89 -31.44
C HIS A 372 37.38 1.19 -31.74
N ILE A 373 37.12 0.92 -33.03
CA ILE A 373 36.14 -0.11 -33.41
C ILE A 373 36.76 -1.45 -32.98
N GLN A 374 36.61 -1.82 -31.71
CA GLN A 374 36.74 -3.21 -31.32
C GLN A 374 35.53 -3.94 -31.87
N ASP A 375 35.81 -4.87 -32.78
CA ASP A 375 34.88 -5.79 -33.43
C ASP A 375 33.94 -6.47 -32.41
N ARG A 376 32.80 -5.84 -32.10
CA ARG A 376 31.68 -6.44 -31.34
C ARG A 376 31.01 -7.59 -32.10
N SER A 377 31.48 -7.93 -33.30
CA SER A 377 31.10 -9.12 -34.06
C SER A 377 31.62 -10.43 -33.43
N SER A 378 32.60 -10.38 -32.53
CA SER A 378 33.23 -11.55 -31.92
C SER A 378 32.59 -12.04 -30.60
N SER A 379 31.70 -11.25 -29.97
CA SER A 379 31.09 -11.62 -28.68
C SER A 379 29.64 -12.12 -28.77
N ARG A 380 29.11 -12.35 -29.98
CA ARG A 380 27.74 -12.87 -30.21
C ARG A 380 27.67 -14.36 -30.56
N THR A 381 28.79 -15.06 -30.55
CA THR A 381 28.90 -16.51 -30.82
C THR A 381 29.20 -17.37 -29.59
N ALA A 382 29.11 -16.81 -28.37
CA ALA A 382 29.25 -17.58 -27.14
C ALA A 382 28.27 -17.11 -26.05
N SER A 383 26.97 -17.34 -26.28
CA SER A 383 25.97 -17.52 -25.23
C SER A 383 24.80 -18.33 -25.74
#